data_AF-A0A2W7REK6-F1
#
_entry.id   AF-A0A2W7REK6-F1
#
_cell.length_a   1.000
_cell.length_b   1.000
_cell.length_c   1.000
_cell.angle_alpha   90.00
_cell.angle_beta   90.00
_cell.angle_gamma   90.00
#
_symmetry.space_group_name_H-M   'P 1'
#
loop_
_entity.id
_entity.type
_entity.pdbx_description
1 polymer ?
#
loop_
_entity_poly.entity_id
_entity_poly.type
_entity_poly.pdbx_seq_one_letter_code
_entity_poly.pdbx_strand_id
1 'polypeptide(L)' 'MKESKERIFRVGETVYSKVAPTIKLIVRKHYANIYYCMFDGHPERKELALFEREIVH' A
#
# COMPACT_ATOMS: atom_id res chain seq x y z
N MET A 1 1.92 19.27 -19.55
CA MET A 1 2.38 19.25 -18.14
C MET A 1 1.67 18.07 -17.48
N LYS A 2 2.33 16.92 -17.29
CA LYS A 2 1.68 15.77 -16.66
C LYS A 2 1.63 16.06 -15.17
N GLU A 3 0.44 16.34 -14.64
CA GLU A 3 0.18 16.32 -13.21
C GLU A 3 0.49 14.91 -12.69
N SER A 4 1.70 14.71 -12.18
CA SER A 4 2.01 13.60 -11.32
C SER A 4 1.26 13.85 -10.00
N LYS A 5 -0.02 13.49 -9.98
CA LYS A 5 -0.79 13.35 -8.74
C LYS A 5 -0.03 12.36 -7.87
N GLU A 6 0.71 12.85 -6.89
CA GLU A 6 1.21 12.04 -5.78
C GLU A 6 -0.01 11.35 -5.17
N ARG A 7 -0.14 10.04 -5.40
CA ARG A 7 -1.28 9.28 -4.89
C ARG A 7 -0.96 8.93 -3.46
N ILE A 8 -1.36 9.80 -2.55
CA ILE A 8 -1.25 9.54 -1.12
C ILE A 8 -2.36 8.55 -0.73
N PHE A 9 -1.97 7.33 -0.39
CA PHE A 9 -2.90 6.29 0.11
C PHE A 9 -3.19 6.52 1.60
N ARG A 10 -4.45 6.36 2.02
CA ARG A 10 -4.86 6.64 3.40
C ARG A 10 -4.76 5.41 4.28
N VAL A 11 -4.54 5.60 5.57
CA VAL A 11 -4.64 4.51 6.56
C VAL A 11 -6.05 3.92 6.54
N GLY A 12 -6.15 2.59 6.52
CA GLY A 12 -7.39 1.83 6.35
C GLY A 12 -7.78 1.57 4.89
N GLU A 13 -7.11 2.21 3.93
CA GLU A 13 -7.39 2.01 2.51
C GLU A 13 -6.92 0.63 2.05
N THR A 14 -7.76 -0.04 1.25
CA THR A 14 -7.38 -1.29 0.58
C THR A 14 -6.59 -0.95 -0.68
N VAL A 15 -5.42 -1.56 -0.81
CA VAL A 15 -4.50 -1.39 -1.93
C VAL A 15 -3.97 -2.75 -2.37
N TYR A 16 -3.32 -2.77 -3.53
CA TYR A 16 -2.71 -3.97 -4.09
C TYR A 16 -1.24 -3.68 -4.44
N SER A 17 -0.40 -4.71 -4.36
CA SER A 17 0.98 -4.62 -4.84
C SER A 17 1.01 -4.77 -6.37
N LYS A 18 1.84 -3.99 -7.07
CA LYS A 18 2.07 -4.17 -8.51
C LYS A 18 2.64 -5.54 -8.86
N VAL A 19 3.45 -6.12 -7.98
CA VAL A 19 4.09 -7.42 -8.19
C VAL A 19 3.07 -8.55 -8.01
N ALA A 20 2.10 -8.37 -7.11
CA ALA A 20 1.06 -9.34 -6.82
C ALA A 20 -0.31 -8.65 -6.70
N PRO A 21 -0.93 -8.26 -7.83
CA PRO A 21 -2.16 -7.47 -7.85
C PRO A 21 -3.39 -8.22 -7.33
N THR A 22 -3.27 -9.53 -7.10
CA THR A 22 -4.34 -10.36 -6.51
C THR A 22 -4.34 -10.33 -4.98
N ILE A 23 -3.30 -9.78 -4.36
CA ILE A 23 -3.17 -9.73 -2.90
C ILE A 23 -3.75 -8.41 -2.39
N LYS A 24 -4.83 -8.52 -1.61
CA LYS A 24 -5.41 -7.40 -0.88
C LYS A 24 -4.56 -7.03 0.32
N LEU A 25 -4.17 -5.78 0.38
CA LEU A 25 -3.41 -5.19 1.47
C LEU A 25 -4.17 -3.99 2.04
N ILE A 26 -4.03 -3.73 3.34
CA ILE A 26 -4.62 -2.58 4.01
C ILE A 26 -3.50 -1.69 4.50
N VAL A 27 -3.51 -0.41 4.10
CA VAL A 27 -2.52 0.57 4.57
C VAL A 27 -2.70 0.80 6.07
N ARG A 28 -1.66 0.55 6.85
CA ARG A 28 -1.65 0.73 8.31
C ARG A 28 -0.95 2.00 8.73
N LYS A 29 0.13 2.35 8.03
CA LYS A 29 0.94 3.52 8.34
C LYS A 29 1.63 4.00 7.07
N HIS A 30 1.74 5.32 6.92
CA HIS A 30 2.65 5.94 5.97
C HIS A 30 3.73 6.70 6.76
N TYR A 31 4.98 6.32 6.58
CA TYR A 31 6.11 6.95 7.29
C TYR A 31 7.36 6.92 6.41
N ALA A 32 8.05 8.06 6.33
CA ALA A 32 9.28 8.21 5.54
C ALA A 32 9.14 7.73 4.07
N ASN A 33 8.02 8.07 3.41
CA ASN A 33 7.68 7.66 2.04
C ASN A 33 7.52 6.15 1.83
N ILE A 34 7.31 5.41 2.92
CA ILE A 34 7.06 3.97 2.92
C ILE A 34 5.67 3.73 3.51
N TYR A 35 4.86 2.97 2.79
CA TYR A 35 3.59 2.47 3.25
C TYR A 35 3.79 1.10 3.88
N TYR A 36 3.36 0.97 5.13
CA TYR A 36 3.28 -0.29 5.83
C TYR A 36 1.88 -0.82 5.64
N CYS A 37 1.77 -1.96 5.00
CA CYS A 37 0.50 -2.57 4.64
C CYS A 37 0.39 -3.96 5.27
N MET A 38 -0.78 -4.27 5.84
CA MET A 38 -1.10 -5.59 6.37
C MET A 38 -1.90 -6.41 5.35
N PHE A 39 -1.87 -7.73 5.44
CA PHE A 39 -2.71 -8.59 4.62
C PHE A 39 -4.16 -8.56 5.13
N ASP A 40 -5.11 -8.37 4.21
CA ASP A 40 -6.53 -8.43 4.54
C ASP A 40 -6.90 -9.84 5.05
N GLY A 41 -7.53 -9.90 6.22
CA GLY A 41 -7.88 -11.17 6.91
C GLY A 41 -6.72 -11.92 7.59
N HIS A 42 -5.48 -11.45 7.47
CA HIS A 42 -4.30 -12.11 8.06
C HIS A 42 -3.39 -11.12 8.83
N PRO A 43 -3.88 -10.48 9.90
CA PRO A 43 -3.11 -9.50 10.69
C PRO A 43 -1.88 -10.09 11.39
N GLU A 44 -1.82 -11.41 11.56
CA GLU A 44 -0.69 -12.14 12.13
C GLU A 44 0.52 -12.20 11.20
N ARG A 45 0.31 -11.99 9.90
CA ARG A 45 1.41 -11.99 8.92
C ARG A 45 2.22 -10.71 9.04
N LYS A 46 3.52 -10.83 8.79
CA LYS A 46 4.42 -9.68 8.75
C LYS A 46 3.91 -8.65 7.73
N GLU A 47 3.85 -7.40 8.17
CA GLU A 47 3.50 -6.26 7.31
C GLU A 47 4.49 -6.11 6.15
N LEU A 48 3.99 -5.65 5.01
CA LEU A 48 4.78 -5.30 3.84
C LEU A 48 5.12 -3.81 3.88
N ALA A 49 6.40 -3.50 3.69
CA ALA A 49 6.88 -2.14 3.48
C ALA A 49 6.99 -1.89 1.97
N LEU A 50 6.17 -0.99 1.44
CA LEU A 50 6.06 -0.71 0.00
C LEU A 50 6.27 0.77 -0.27
N PHE A 51 6.98 1.10 -1.35
CA PHE A 51 7.04 2.44 -1.88
C PHE A 51 5.76 2.77 -2.66
N GLU A 52 5.39 4.05 -2.79
CA GLU A 52 4.20 4.50 -3.54
C GLU A 52 4.14 3.88 -4.95
N ARG A 53 5.29 3.83 -5.65
CA ARG A 53 5.40 3.27 -7.00
C ARG A 53 5.10 1.77 -7.10
N GLU A 54 5.07 1.05 -5.98
CA GLU A 54 4.80 -0.40 -5.92
C GLU A 54 3.34 -0.70 -5.59
N ILE A 55 2.54 0.33 -5.30
CA ILE A 55 1.15 0.22 -4.87
C ILE A 55 0.23 0.65 -6.02
N VAL A 56 -0.89 -0.06 -6.17
CA VAL A 56 -1.98 0.26 -7.09
C VAL A 56 -3.33 0.10 -6.40
N HIS A 57 -4.34 0.71 -7.01
CA HIS A 57 -5.74 0.66 -6.58
C HIS A 57 -6.50 -0.35 -7.45
#